data_AF-A0A5B7A5Q1-F1
#
_entry.id   AF-A0A5B7A5Q1-F1
#
_cell.length_a   1.000
_cell.length_b   1.000
_cell.length_c   1.000
_cell.angle_alpha   90.00
_cell.angle_beta   90.00
_cell.angle_gamma   90.00
#
_symmetry.space_group_name_H-M   'P 1'
#
loop_
_entity.id
_entity.type
_entity.pdbx_description
1 polymer ?
#
loop_
_entity_poly.entity_id
_entity_poly.type
_entity_poly.pdbx_seq_one_letter_code
_entity_poly.pdbx_strand_id
1 'polypeptide(L)'
;MANSTQLKSDALMEQMKLHLATDTGKELTKKIGLVYQINIAPKKIGFNEEIYVVDLKKGEVTKGPYEGGKPDATFSFKDEDFLKVKGSLSAAQKFTPDIFPKPSKM
;
A
#
# COMPACT_ATOMS: atom_id res chain seq x y z
N MET A 1 13.25 27.19 -6.07
CA MET A 1 13.76 26.21 -5.08
C MET A 1 12.70 25.15 -4.91
N ALA A 2 12.91 23.94 -5.42
CA ALA A 2 12.02 22.81 -5.15
C ALA A 2 12.84 21.53 -5.22
N ASN A 3 13.37 21.11 -4.07
CA ASN A 3 13.81 19.74 -3.87
C ASN A 3 12.54 18.90 -3.76
N SER A 4 11.89 18.62 -4.89
CA SER A 4 10.95 17.51 -5.01
C SER A 4 11.80 16.24 -4.97
N THR A 5 12.28 15.89 -3.78
CA THR A 5 12.97 14.62 -3.55
C THR A 5 11.94 13.53 -3.72
N GLN A 6 11.78 13.04 -4.95
CA GLN A 6 10.90 11.92 -5.27
C GLN A 6 11.29 10.76 -4.36
N LEU A 7 10.39 10.41 -3.44
CA LEU A 7 10.58 9.29 -2.54
C LEU A 7 10.67 8.02 -3.36
N LYS A 8 11.52 7.08 -2.95
CA LYS A 8 11.62 5.80 -3.65
C LYS A 8 10.30 5.02 -3.53
N SER A 9 9.53 5.28 -2.48
CA SER A 9 8.17 4.78 -2.29
C SER A 9 7.17 5.24 -3.35
N ASP A 10 7.41 6.34 -4.06
CA ASP A 10 6.46 6.93 -5.02
C ASP A 10 6.15 5.92 -6.16
N ALA A 11 7.18 5.28 -6.72
CA ALA A 11 7.03 4.23 -7.73
C ALA A 11 6.27 2.99 -7.20
N LEU A 12 6.36 2.70 -5.91
CA LEU A 12 5.60 1.60 -5.29
C LEU A 12 4.13 1.96 -5.13
N MET A 13 3.83 3.21 -4.72
CA MET A 13 2.47 3.71 -4.62
C MET A 13 1.78 3.75 -5.99
N GLU A 14 2.50 4.14 -7.04
CA GLU A 14 2.01 4.04 -8.42
C GLU A 14 1.72 2.58 -8.82
N GLN A 15 2.60 1.65 -8.48
CA GLN A 15 2.37 0.22 -8.75
C GLN A 15 1.14 -0.31 -7.98
N MET A 16 0.92 0.15 -6.75
CA MET A 16 -0.29 -0.17 -5.98
C MET A 16 -1.55 0.41 -6.64
N LYS A 17 -1.49 1.65 -7.13
CA LYS A 17 -2.58 2.29 -7.88
C LYS A 17 -2.96 1.48 -9.11
N LEU A 18 -1.95 1.07 -9.89
CA LEU A 18 -2.16 0.22 -11.07
C LEU A 18 -2.76 -1.13 -10.70
N HIS A 19 -2.30 -1.75 -9.62
CA HIS A 19 -2.84 -3.03 -9.15
C HIS A 19 -4.28 -2.91 -8.66
N LEU A 20 -4.62 -1.86 -7.91
CA LEU A 20 -5.98 -1.61 -7.43
C LEU A 20 -6.95 -1.29 -8.57
N ALA A 21 -6.46 -0.76 -9.69
CA ALA A 21 -7.26 -0.57 -10.91
C ALA A 21 -7.59 -1.89 -11.65
N THR A 22 -6.86 -2.98 -11.39
CA THR A 22 -7.15 -4.30 -11.98
C THR A 22 -8.37 -4.96 -11.37
N ASP A 23 -8.94 -5.96 -12.06
CA ASP A 23 -10.10 -6.72 -11.57
C ASP A 23 -9.82 -7.40 -10.21
N THR A 24 -8.61 -7.93 -10.02
CA THR A 24 -8.16 -8.50 -8.75
C THR A 24 -8.17 -7.46 -7.62
N GLY A 25 -7.70 -6.24 -7.91
CA GLY A 25 -7.73 -5.12 -6.98
C GLY A 25 -9.14 -4.73 -6.57
N LYS A 26 -10.07 -4.71 -7.54
CA LYS A 26 -11.50 -4.44 -7.31
C LYS A 26 -12.22 -5.54 -6.52
N GLU A 27 -11.75 -6.79 -6.57
CA GLU A 27 -12.27 -7.84 -5.69
C GLU A 27 -11.80 -7.66 -4.24
N LEU A 28 -10.57 -7.21 -4.04
CA LEU A 28 -10.01 -6.91 -2.72
C LEU A 28 -10.75 -5.74 -2.04
N THR A 29 -11.09 -4.70 -2.79
CA THR A 29 -11.79 -3.52 -2.24
C THR A 29 -13.17 -3.88 -1.68
N LYS A 30 -13.88 -4.80 -2.35
CA LYS A 30 -15.18 -5.32 -1.89
C LYS A 30 -15.12 -6.09 -0.57
N LYS A 31 -13.97 -6.67 -0.22
CA LYS A 31 -13.79 -7.45 1.01
C LYS A 31 -13.27 -6.62 2.18
N ILE A 32 -12.35 -5.70 1.91
CA ILE A 32 -11.62 -4.99 2.96
C ILE A 32 -12.34 -3.70 3.35
N GLY A 33 -12.84 -2.90 2.41
CA GLY A 33 -13.69 -1.74 2.70
C GLY A 33 -13.13 -0.72 3.71
N LEU A 34 -11.81 -0.59 3.82
CA LEU A 34 -11.12 0.30 4.77
C LEU A 34 -10.29 1.35 4.03
N VAL A 35 -10.05 2.48 4.67
CA VAL A 35 -9.17 3.54 4.16
C VAL A 35 -7.90 3.60 5.00
N TYR A 36 -6.76 3.39 4.35
CA TYR A 36 -5.45 3.44 4.97
C TYR A 36 -4.73 4.72 4.60
N GLN A 37 -4.22 5.43 5.60
CA GLN A 37 -3.31 6.55 5.38
C GLN A 37 -1.88 6.10 5.65
N ILE A 38 -0.98 6.30 4.69
CA ILE A 38 0.43 5.96 4.77
C ILE A 38 1.23 7.25 4.72
N ASN A 39 1.88 7.59 5.82
CA ASN A 39 2.77 8.74 5.92
C ASN A 39 4.20 8.25 5.70
N ILE A 40 4.83 8.66 4.60
CA ILE A 40 6.21 8.30 4.28
C ILE A 40 7.14 9.46 4.60
N ALA A 41 8.08 9.25 5.51
CA ALA A 41 9.10 10.22 5.84
C ALA A 41 10.41 9.95 5.06
N PRO A 42 11.00 10.96 4.38
CA PRO A 42 12.26 10.78 3.64
C PRO A 42 13.44 10.38 4.52
N LYS A 43 13.46 10.82 5.79
CA LYS A 43 14.55 10.54 6.75
C LYS A 43 14.05 10.22 8.14
N LYS A 44 13.14 11.04 8.67
CA LYS A 44 12.66 10.95 10.05
C LYS A 44 11.16 11.13 10.10
N ILE A 45 10.47 10.16 10.69
CA ILE A 45 9.02 10.21 10.95
C ILE A 45 8.70 11.51 11.71
N GLY A 46 7.67 12.22 11.24
CA GLY A 46 7.28 13.54 11.72
C GLY A 46 7.96 14.74 11.03
N PHE A 47 8.80 14.54 10.00
CA PHE A 47 9.47 15.65 9.28
C PHE A 47 9.40 15.48 7.76
N ASN A 48 8.80 16.46 7.07
CA ASN A 48 8.54 16.45 5.62
C ASN A 48 7.91 15.14 5.13
N GLU A 49 6.88 14.68 5.85
CA GLU A 49 6.17 13.46 5.51
C GLU A 49 5.29 13.67 4.30
N GLU A 50 5.37 12.73 3.37
CA GLU A 50 4.49 12.66 2.24
C GLU A 50 3.35 11.70 2.56
N ILE A 51 2.12 12.21 2.49
CA ILE A 51 0.92 11.46 2.85
C ILE A 51 0.40 10.79 1.58
N TYR A 52 0.15 9.49 1.66
CA TYR A 52 -0.55 8.72 0.65
C TYR A 52 -1.78 8.09 1.27
N VAL A 53 -2.91 8.16 0.57
CA VAL A 53 -4.14 7.55 1.00
C VAL A 53 -4.46 6.41 0.07
N VAL A 54 -4.61 5.22 0.64
CA VAL A 54 -5.07 4.02 -0.05
C VAL A 54 -6.52 3.79 0.36
N ASP A 55 -7.44 4.24 -0.49
CA ASP A 55 -8.86 4.03 -0.32
C ASP A 55 -9.24 2.66 -0.91
N LEU A 56 -9.32 1.64 -0.06
CA LEU A 56 -9.78 0.31 -0.48
C LEU A 56 -11.31 0.20 -0.51
N LYS A 57 -12.06 1.28 -0.25
CA LYS A 57 -13.51 1.30 -0.52
C LYS A 57 -13.73 1.59 -2.01
N LYS A 58 -12.94 2.52 -2.56
CA LYS A 58 -12.99 2.92 -3.97
C LYS A 58 -12.00 2.17 -4.86
N GLY A 59 -10.92 1.65 -4.29
CA GLY A 59 -9.80 1.06 -5.04
C GLY A 59 -8.87 2.10 -5.62
N GLU A 60 -8.64 3.20 -4.89
CA GLU A 60 -7.85 4.33 -5.37
C GLU A 60 -6.69 4.62 -4.43
N VAL A 61 -5.57 5.06 -5.02
CA VAL A 61 -4.42 5.58 -4.27
C VAL A 61 -4.23 7.04 -4.66
N THR A 62 -4.28 7.92 -3.68
CA THR A 62 -4.09 9.36 -3.85
C THR A 62 -2.92 9.85 -3.02
N LYS A 63 -2.28 10.92 -3.49
CA LYS A 63 -1.17 11.59 -2.80
C LYS A 63 -1.71 12.87 -2.19
N GLY A 64 -1.54 13.03 -0.88
CA GLY A 64 -2.07 14.15 -0.11
C GLY A 64 -2.87 13.72 1.13
N PRO A 65 -3.33 14.69 1.94
CA PRO A 65 -4.16 14.43 3.10
C PRO A 65 -5.49 13.77 2.69
N TYR A 66 -6.04 12.92 3.55
CA TYR A 66 -7.34 12.30 3.29
C TYR A 66 -8.48 13.32 3.39
N GLU A 67 -9.17 13.56 2.27
CA GLU A 67 -10.31 14.49 2.22
C GLU A 67 -11.61 13.89 2.75
N GLY A 68 -11.70 12.56 2.87
CA GLY A 68 -12.91 11.86 3.32
C GLY A 68 -13.10 11.82 4.84
N GLY A 69 -12.30 12.57 5.60
CA GLY A 69 -12.39 12.65 7.06
C GLY A 69 -11.28 11.87 7.75
N LYS A 70 -11.63 10.96 8.67
CA LYS A 70 -10.67 10.17 9.44
C LYS A 70 -10.38 8.85 8.71
N PRO A 71 -9.11 8.52 8.40
CA PRO A 71 -8.76 7.20 7.88
C PRO A 71 -9.03 6.13 8.94
N ASP A 72 -9.33 4.90 8.50
CA ASP A 72 -9.57 3.76 9.40
C ASP A 72 -8.28 3.37 10.14
N ALA A 73 -7.14 3.44 9.46
CA ALA A 73 -5.82 3.27 10.08
C ALA A 73 -4.77 4.18 9.43
N THR A 74 -3.79 4.58 10.23
CA THR A 74 -2.66 5.41 9.80
C THR A 74 -1.36 4.70 10.12
N PHE A 75 -0.51 4.55 9.11
CA PHE A 75 0.82 3.97 9.24
C PHE A 75 1.86 5.03 8.87
N SER A 76 2.88 5.16 9.71
CA SER A 76 4.02 6.04 9.43
C SER A 76 5.27 5.19 9.20
N PHE A 77 5.89 5.37 8.04
CA PHE A 77 7.13 4.68 7.67
C PHE A 77 8.20 5.69 7.30
N LYS A 78 9.47 5.27 7.44
CA LYS A 78 10.55 5.91 6.69
C LYS A 78 10.55 5.35 5.26
N ASP A 79 10.92 6.17 4.28
CA ASP A 79 10.99 5.77 2.86
C ASP A 79 11.78 4.47 2.68
N GLU A 80 12.94 4.37 3.32
CA GLU A 80 13.79 3.18 3.26
C GLU A 80 13.15 1.93 3.88
N ASP A 81 12.39 2.08 4.95
CA ASP A 81 11.74 0.94 5.62
C ASP A 81 10.49 0.51 4.87
N PHE A 82 9.76 1.44 4.27
CA PHE A 82 8.62 1.13 3.42
C PHE A 82 9.02 0.30 2.18
N LEU A 83 10.19 0.60 1.59
CA LEU A 83 10.76 -0.21 0.52
C LEU A 83 11.14 -1.63 0.99
N LYS A 84 11.57 -1.79 2.24
CA LYS A 84 11.83 -3.13 2.80
C LYS A 84 10.53 -3.90 3.03
N VAL A 85 9.43 -3.22 3.36
CA VAL A 85 8.10 -3.84 3.45
C VAL A 85 7.63 -4.37 2.09
N LYS A 86 8.01 -3.73 0.96
CA LYS A 86 7.83 -4.29 -0.39
C LYS A 86 8.49 -5.68 -0.54
N GLY A 87 9.57 -5.92 0.20
CA GLY A 87 10.40 -7.12 0.23
C GLY A 87 9.79 -8.33 0.93
N SER A 88 8.58 -8.72 0.51
CA SER A 88 8.11 -10.11 0.56
C SER A 88 7.05 -10.42 -0.52
N LEU A 89 6.95 -9.58 -1.56
CA LEU A 89 6.13 -9.90 -2.74
C LEU A 89 6.55 -11.24 -3.37
N SER A 90 7.85 -11.57 -3.35
CA SER A 90 8.35 -12.88 -3.79
C SER A 90 7.87 -14.04 -2.91
N ALA A 91 7.55 -13.82 -1.63
CA ALA A 91 6.97 -14.86 -0.77
C ALA A 91 5.44 -14.91 -0.93
N ALA A 92 4.78 -13.75 -1.08
CA ALA A 92 3.34 -13.67 -1.35
C ALA A 92 2.98 -14.24 -2.74
N GLN A 93 3.83 -14.07 -3.75
CA GLN A 93 3.70 -14.72 -5.07
C GLN A 93 3.96 -16.23 -5.02
N LYS A 94 4.76 -16.70 -4.05
CA LYS A 94 4.93 -18.14 -3.75
C LYS A 94 3.80 -18.70 -2.89
N PHE A 95 2.97 -17.84 -2.32
CA PHE A 95 1.79 -18.21 -1.54
C PHE A 95 0.59 -18.46 -2.47
N THR A 96 0.78 -19.34 -3.45
CA THR A 96 -0.34 -19.86 -4.23
C THR A 96 -1.06 -20.94 -3.42
N PRO A 97 -2.40 -21.04 -3.50
CA PRO A 97 -3.17 -22.05 -2.76
C PRO A 97 -2.78 -23.49 -3.09
N ASP A 98 -2.01 -23.72 -4.16
CA ASP A 98 -1.45 -25.04 -4.53
C ASP A 98 -0.34 -25.52 -3.58
N ILE A 99 0.22 -24.64 -2.73
CA ILE A 99 1.17 -25.00 -1.67
C ILE A 99 0.49 -25.65 -0.46
N PHE A 100 -0.82 -25.43 -0.28
CA PHE A 100 -1.56 -26.17 0.73
C PHE A 100 -1.66 -27.62 0.28
N PRO A 101 -1.20 -28.60 1.08
CA PRO A 101 -1.38 -29.99 0.75
C PRO A 101 -2.87 -30.23 0.54
N LYS A 102 -3.23 -30.73 -0.65
CA LYS A 102 -4.62 -31.11 -0.94
C LYS A 102 -5.03 -32.09 0.17
N PRO A 103 -6.18 -31.89 0.84
CA PRO A 103 -6.60 -32.78 1.90
C PRO A 103 -6.65 -34.20 1.32
N SER A 104 -5.73 -35.06 1.80
CA SER A 104 -5.74 -36.48 1.45
C SER A 104 -7.12 -37.00 1.85
N LYS A 105 -7.89 -37.42 0.85
CA LYS A 105 -9.10 -38.19 1.10
C LYS A 105 -8.68 -39.41 1.93
N MET A 106 -9.38 -39.56 3.05
CA MET A 106 -9.64 -40.79 3.84
C MET A 106 -8.81 -42.01 3.48
#